data_AF-A0A2N9L258-F1
#
_entry.id   AF-A0A2N9L258-F1
#
_cell.length_a   1.000
_cell.length_b   1.000
_cell.length_c   1.000
_cell.angle_alpha   90.00
_cell.angle_beta   90.00
_cell.angle_gamma   90.00
#
_symmetry.space_group_name_H-M   'P 1'
#
loop_
_entity.id
_entity.type
_entity.pdbx_description
1 polymer ?
#
loop_
_entity_poly.entity_id
_entity_poly.type
_entity_poly.pdbx_seq_one_letter_code
_entity_poly.pdbx_strand_id
1 'polypeptide(L)'
;MMQPWFDPIHYAWIPGSAYGVAAALLGGAVGVLAPRGRARNFILRSWFALWAVAVVLLIAGFVALAQGQPWGIWYGLVLPGAVGTLVVGANSYVVQKAYRQVEERRVAAKDLL
;
A
#
# COMPACT_ATOMS: atom_id res chain seq x y z
N MET A 1 8.22 -29.45 -14.13
CA MET A 1 8.02 -27.99 -14.04
C MET A 1 6.53 -27.74 -13.92
N MET A 2 6.08 -26.98 -12.91
CA MET A 2 4.68 -26.59 -12.78
C MET A 2 4.27 -25.69 -13.95
N GLN A 3 3.02 -25.80 -14.41
CA GLN A 3 2.51 -24.86 -15.41
C GLN A 3 2.55 -23.43 -14.83
N PRO A 4 3.03 -22.44 -15.61
CA PRO A 4 3.00 -21.04 -15.21
C PRO A 4 1.57 -20.61 -14.88
N TRP A 5 1.38 -19.91 -13.76
CA TRP A 5 0.05 -19.38 -13.40
C TRP A 5 -0.48 -18.37 -14.43
N PHE A 6 0.41 -17.59 -15.03
CA PHE A 6 0.12 -16.65 -16.10
C PHE A 6 1.36 -16.49 -16.99
N ASP A 7 1.20 -15.86 -18.16
CA ASP A 7 2.32 -15.58 -19.07
C ASP A 7 3.37 -14.68 -18.39
N PRO A 8 4.58 -15.18 -18.10
CA PRO A 8 5.60 -14.43 -17.36
C PRO A 8 6.17 -13.23 -18.14
N ILE A 9 6.00 -13.20 -19.46
CA ILE A 9 6.54 -12.14 -20.32
C ILE A 9 5.50 -11.03 -20.49
N HIS A 10 4.25 -11.40 -20.76
CA HIS A 10 3.22 -10.43 -21.12
C HIS A 10 2.52 -9.79 -19.90
N TYR A 11 2.44 -10.48 -18.76
CA TYR A 11 1.61 -10.06 -17.63
C TYR A 11 2.34 -9.77 -16.32
N ALA A 12 3.65 -10.04 -16.23
CA ALA A 12 4.44 -9.85 -15.00
C ALA A 12 4.49 -8.39 -14.50
N TRP A 13 4.27 -7.40 -15.37
CA TRP A 13 4.29 -5.98 -15.00
C TRP A 13 2.99 -5.51 -14.32
N ILE A 14 1.88 -6.23 -14.53
CA ILE A 14 0.54 -5.80 -14.08
C ILE A 14 0.46 -5.60 -12.56
N PRO A 15 0.90 -6.56 -11.71
CA PRO A 15 0.81 -6.40 -10.26
C PRO A 15 1.59 -5.17 -9.77
N GLY A 16 2.77 -4.94 -10.33
CA GLY A 16 3.62 -3.80 -10.01
C GLY A 16 2.99 -2.46 -10.39
N SER A 17 2.57 -2.31 -11.64
CA SER A 17 1.99 -1.06 -12.13
C SER A 17 0.63 -0.75 -11.49
N ALA A 18 -0.25 -1.75 -11.36
CA ALA A 18 -1.56 -1.56 -10.74
C ALA A 18 -1.42 -1.13 -9.28
N TYR A 19 -0.56 -1.81 -8.52
CA TYR A 19 -0.28 -1.46 -7.13
C TYR A 19 0.37 -0.08 -7.02
N GLY A 20 1.38 0.21 -7.86
CA GLY A 20 2.10 1.48 -7.85
C GLY A 20 1.20 2.68 -8.14
N VAL A 21 0.30 2.58 -9.13
CA VAL A 21 -0.66 3.64 -9.45
C VAL A 21 -1.65 3.84 -8.30
N ALA A 22 -2.20 2.76 -7.73
CA ALA A 22 -3.10 2.86 -6.58
C ALA A 22 -2.42 3.52 -5.38
N ALA A 23 -1.17 3.14 -5.09
CA ALA A 23 -0.36 3.72 -4.02
C ALA A 23 -0.04 5.19 -4.26
N ALA A 24 0.29 5.58 -5.50
CA ALA A 24 0.59 6.97 -5.86
C ALA A 24 -0.65 7.88 -5.71
N LEU A 25 -1.81 7.43 -6.20
CA LEU A 25 -3.07 8.16 -6.06
C LEU A 25 -3.45 8.35 -4.60
N LEU A 26 -3.36 7.28 -3.80
CA LEU A 26 -3.67 7.36 -2.38
C LEU A 26 -2.66 8.21 -1.61
N GLY A 27 -1.37 8.11 -1.92
CA GLY A 27 -0.32 8.95 -1.35
C GLY A 27 -0.53 10.43 -1.66
N GLY A 28 -0.89 10.77 -2.90
CA GLY A 28 -1.28 12.13 -3.29
C GLY A 28 -2.51 12.63 -2.51
N ALA A 29 -3.53 11.78 -2.38
CA ALA A 29 -4.73 12.11 -1.61
C ALA A 29 -4.41 12.37 -0.13
N VAL A 30 -3.54 11.57 0.48
CA VAL A 30 -3.04 11.78 1.85
C VAL A 30 -2.34 13.13 1.97
N GLY A 31 -1.46 13.48 1.03
CA GLY A 31 -0.74 14.75 1.05
C GLY A 31 -1.66 15.98 1.04
N VAL A 32 -2.82 15.89 0.38
CA VAL A 32 -3.80 17.00 0.29
C VAL A 32 -4.81 16.99 1.45
N LEU A 33 -5.31 15.82 1.84
CA LEU A 33 -6.43 15.68 2.77
C LEU A 33 -6.00 15.55 4.24
N ALA A 34 -4.83 14.95 4.51
CA ALA A 34 -4.36 14.78 5.88
C ALA A 34 -4.06 16.11 6.59
N PRO A 35 -3.37 17.11 5.97
CA PRO A 35 -3.17 18.42 6.60
C PRO A 35 -4.47 19.19 6.86
N ARG A 36 -5.53 18.88 6.09
CA ARG A 36 -6.87 19.49 6.23
C ARG A 36 -7.75 18.75 7.25
N GLY A 37 -7.29 17.63 7.80
CA GLY A 37 -8.07 16.78 8.71
C GLY A 37 -9.33 16.18 8.08
N ARG A 38 -9.42 16.14 6.75
CA ARG A 38 -10.62 15.66 6.04
C ARG A 38 -10.51 14.17 5.70
N ALA A 39 -11.66 13.51 5.58
CA ALA A 39 -11.80 12.13 5.12
C ALA A 39 -10.93 11.09 5.86
N ARG A 40 -10.65 11.31 7.16
CA ARG A 40 -9.77 10.45 7.99
C ARG A 40 -10.09 8.97 7.87
N ASN A 41 -11.36 8.60 8.07
CA ASN A 41 -11.76 7.19 8.05
C ASN A 41 -11.60 6.56 6.67
N PHE A 42 -11.89 7.31 5.60
CA PHE A 42 -11.70 6.83 4.23
C PHE A 42 -10.20 6.60 3.96
N ILE A 43 -9.35 7.59 4.26
CA ILE A 43 -7.91 7.48 4.01
C ILE A 43 -7.28 6.35 4.83
N LEU A 44 -7.56 6.27 6.13
CA LEU A 44 -6.96 5.23 6.98
C LEU A 44 -7.40 3.82 6.56
N ARG A 45 -8.67 3.63 6.20
CA ARG A 45 -9.17 2.34 5.72
C ARG A 45 -8.58 1.98 4.35
N SER A 46 -8.52 2.92 3.42
CA SER A 46 -7.88 2.72 2.11
C SER A 46 -6.38 2.44 2.24
N TRP A 47 -5.70 3.11 3.18
CA TRP A 47 -4.28 2.87 3.47
C TRP A 47 -4.03 1.46 4.00
N PHE A 48 -4.88 1.03 4.94
CA PHE A 48 -4.82 -0.34 5.45
C PHE A 48 -5.15 -1.38 4.38
N ALA A 49 -6.16 -1.13 3.55
CA ALA A 49 -6.50 -2.03 2.44
C ALA A 49 -5.34 -2.15 1.44
N LEU A 50 -4.70 -1.04 1.09
CA LEU A 50 -3.52 -1.03 0.22
C LEU A 50 -2.37 -1.84 0.84
N TRP A 51 -2.11 -1.66 2.15
CA TRP A 51 -1.11 -2.44 2.86
C TRP A 51 -1.45 -3.94 2.87
N ALA A 52 -2.70 -4.31 3.11
CA ALA A 52 -3.14 -5.70 3.10
C ALA A 52 -2.94 -6.34 1.71
N VAL A 53 -3.23 -5.61 0.63
CA VAL A 53 -2.96 -6.08 -0.75
C VAL A 53 -1.46 -6.33 -0.95
N ALA A 54 -0.58 -5.46 -0.45
CA ALA A 54 0.86 -5.67 -0.54
C ALA A 54 1.31 -6.95 0.19
N VAL A 55 0.77 -7.20 1.39
CA VAL A 55 1.06 -8.42 2.16
C VAL A 55 0.59 -9.67 1.40
N VAL A 56 -0.61 -9.62 0.81
CA VAL A 56 -1.14 -10.73 -0.01
C VAL A 56 -0.25 -11.00 -1.23
N LEU A 57 0.18 -9.95 -1.94
CA LEU A 57 1.12 -10.08 -3.07
C LEU A 57 2.45 -10.70 -2.64
N LEU A 58 2.97 -10.30 -1.48
CA LEU A 58 4.20 -10.84 -0.93
C LEU A 58 4.08 -12.32 -0.60
N ILE A 59 3.00 -12.72 0.08
CA ILE A 59 2.72 -14.12 0.40
C ILE A 59 2.57 -14.94 -0.88
N ALA A 60 1.80 -14.44 -1.87
CA ALA A 60 1.62 -15.10 -3.15
C ALA A 60 2.95 -15.28 -3.90
N GLY A 61 3.83 -14.27 -3.84
CA GLY A 61 5.18 -14.34 -4.41
C GLY A 61 6.06 -15.40 -3.76
N PHE A 62 6.03 -15.52 -2.43
CA PHE A 62 6.76 -16.59 -1.73
C PHE A 62 6.20 -17.99 -2.01
N VAL A 63 4.88 -18.11 -2.12
CA VAL A 63 4.23 -19.37 -2.53
C VAL A 63 4.63 -19.74 -3.96
N ALA A 64 4.65 -18.78 -4.88
CA ALA A 64 5.11 -18.99 -6.25
C ALA A 64 6.59 -19.43 -6.31
N LEU A 65 7.45 -18.80 -5.49
CA LEU A 65 8.85 -19.19 -5.37
C LEU A 65 9.00 -20.62 -4.84
N ALA A 66 8.26 -21.01 -3.80
CA ALA A 66 8.27 -22.36 -3.25
C ALA A 66 7.78 -23.43 -4.23
N GLN A 67 6.88 -23.07 -5.16
CA GLN A 67 6.39 -23.95 -6.22
C GLN A 67 7.31 -24.02 -7.45
N GLY A 68 8.44 -23.30 -7.44
CA GLY A 68 9.38 -23.25 -8.58
C GLY A 68 8.80 -22.53 -9.80
N GLN A 69 7.94 -21.53 -9.59
CA GLN A 69 7.40 -20.72 -10.67
C GLN A 69 8.51 -19.91 -11.38
N PRO A 70 8.35 -19.61 -12.69
CA PRO A 70 9.25 -18.73 -13.45
C PRO A 70 9.50 -17.38 -12.79
N TRP A 71 10.66 -16.79 -13.10
CA TRP A 71 11.11 -15.49 -12.57
C TRP A 71 10.05 -14.39 -12.70
N GLY A 72 9.41 -14.24 -13.85
CA GLY A 72 8.39 -13.20 -14.05
C GLY A 72 7.19 -13.30 -13.11
N ILE A 73 6.82 -14.50 -12.65
CA ILE A 73 5.67 -14.68 -11.75
C ILE A 73 6.07 -14.33 -10.31
N TRP A 74 7.07 -15.02 -9.75
CA TRP A 74 7.40 -14.81 -8.34
C TRP A 74 8.00 -13.42 -8.12
N TYR A 75 8.87 -12.94 -9.02
CA TYR A 75 9.50 -11.62 -8.89
C TYR A 75 8.48 -10.49 -9.08
N GLY A 76 7.56 -10.65 -10.05
CA GLY A 76 6.48 -9.69 -10.32
C GLY A 76 5.50 -9.53 -9.14
N LEU A 77 5.40 -10.53 -8.25
CA LEU A 77 4.57 -10.48 -7.05
C LEU A 77 5.35 -10.03 -5.81
N VAL A 78 6.55 -10.60 -5.59
CA VAL A 78 7.39 -10.29 -4.43
C VAL A 78 7.81 -8.83 -4.42
N LEU A 79 8.18 -8.25 -5.57
CA LEU A 79 8.69 -6.88 -5.61
C LEU A 79 7.66 -5.84 -5.15
N PRO A 80 6.46 -5.74 -5.76
CA PRO A 80 5.44 -4.82 -5.26
C PRO A 80 4.94 -5.20 -3.86
N GLY A 81 4.90 -6.49 -3.52
CA GLY A 81 4.51 -6.94 -2.19
C GLY A 81 5.48 -6.49 -1.09
N ALA A 82 6.78 -6.64 -1.31
CA ALA A 82 7.82 -6.26 -0.37
C ALA A 82 7.92 -4.73 -0.25
N VAL A 83 8.03 -4.03 -1.38
CA VAL A 83 8.07 -2.56 -1.42
C VAL A 83 6.80 -1.99 -0.80
N GLY A 84 5.63 -2.50 -1.18
CA GLY A 84 4.36 -2.06 -0.64
C GLY A 84 4.25 -2.27 0.87
N THR A 85 4.59 -3.46 1.37
CA THR A 85 4.52 -3.77 2.80
C THR A 85 5.44 -2.88 3.62
N LEU A 86 6.68 -2.67 3.15
CA LEU A 86 7.67 -1.83 3.85
C LEU A 86 7.32 -0.35 3.75
N VAL A 87 7.04 0.18 2.56
CA VAL A 87 6.81 1.60 2.35
C VAL A 87 5.46 2.04 2.92
N VAL A 88 4.38 1.33 2.63
CA VAL A 88 3.04 1.67 3.13
C VAL A 88 2.94 1.38 4.63
N GLY A 89 3.59 0.30 5.09
CA GLY A 89 3.68 -0.03 6.51
C GLY A 89 4.49 0.99 7.31
N ALA A 90 5.68 1.38 6.86
CA ALA A 90 6.46 2.41 7.55
C ALA A 90 5.74 3.77 7.56
N ASN A 91 5.11 4.15 6.45
CA ASN A 91 4.37 5.41 6.35
C ASN A 91 3.03 5.40 7.09
N SER A 92 2.47 4.25 7.50
CA SER A 92 1.20 4.23 8.23
C SER A 92 1.27 5.03 9.53
N TYR A 93 2.42 5.00 10.21
CA TYR A 93 2.65 5.82 11.40
C TYR A 93 2.60 7.32 11.08
N VAL A 94 3.22 7.73 9.97
CA VAL A 94 3.25 9.13 9.52
C VAL A 94 1.85 9.63 9.19
N VAL A 95 1.05 8.84 8.45
CA VAL A 95 -0.33 9.19 8.10
C VAL A 95 -1.19 9.33 9.34
N GLN A 96 -1.11 8.39 10.29
CA GLN A 96 -1.86 8.45 11.54
C GLN A 96 -1.47 9.66 12.38
N LYS A 97 -0.17 9.96 12.48
CA LYS A 97 0.35 11.12 13.21
C LYS A 97 -0.15 12.43 12.60
N ALA A 98 -0.18 12.56 11.27
CA ALA A 98 -0.67 13.76 10.59
C ALA A 98 -2.12 14.06 10.95
N TYR A 99 -2.99 13.05 10.98
CA TYR A 99 -4.38 13.21 11.40
C TYR A 99 -4.50 13.57 12.88
N ARG A 100 -3.69 12.95 13.76
CA ARG A 100 -3.70 13.25 15.20
C ARG A 100 -3.32 14.70 15.49
N GLN A 101 -2.32 15.23 14.78
CA GLN A 101 -1.89 16.63 14.94
C GLN A 101 -3.00 17.64 14.58
N VAL A 102 -3.82 17.34 13.56
CA VAL A 102 -4.94 18.22 13.21
C VAL A 102 -6.03 18.19 14.29
N GLU A 103 -6.27 17.02 14.88
CA GLU A 103 -7.24 16.84 15.95
C GLU A 103 -6.79 17.55 17.24
N GLU A 104 -5.51 17.40 17.63
CA GLU A 104 -4.88 18.11 18.75
C GLU A 104 -5.00 19.64 18.60
N ARG A 105 -4.74 20.18 17.40
CA ARG A 105 -4.91 21.62 17.11
C ARG A 105 -6.36 22.08 17.24
N ARG A 106 -7.32 21.22 16.87
CA ARG A 106 -8.75 21.53 16.95
C ARG A 106 -9.25 21.56 18.39
N VAL A 107 -8.74 20.69 19.25
CA VAL A 107 -9.05 20.68 20.69
C VAL A 107 -8.44 21.91 21.37
N ALA A 108 -7.16 22.17 21.14
CA ALA A 108 -6.48 23.34 21.72
C ALA A 108 -7.15 24.68 21.36
N ALA A 109 -7.69 24.80 20.13
CA ALA A 109 -8.44 25.98 19.73
C ALA A 109 -9.81 26.12 20.42
N LYS A 110 -10.43 25.02 20.85
CA LYS A 110 -11.68 25.03 21.61
C LYS A 110 -11.46 25.40 23.07
N ASP A 111 -10.34 25.00 23.66
CA ASP A 111 -10.01 25.31 25.05
C ASP A 111 -9.67 26.81 25.26
N LEU A 112 -9.45 27.56 24.18
CA LEU A 112 -9.16 29.00 24.20
C LEU A 112 -10.42 29.89 24.06
N LEU A 113 -11.60 29.31 23.84
CA LEU A 113 -12.90 30.01 23.69
C LEU A 113 -13.79 29.77 24.92
#